data_AF-A0A836QVK9-F1
#
_entry.id   AF-A0A836QVK9-F1
#
_cell.length_a   1.000
_cell.length_b   1.000
_cell.length_c   1.000
_cell.angle_alpha   90.00
_cell.angle_beta   90.00
_cell.angle_gamma   90.00
#
_symmetry.space_group_name_H-M   'P 1'
#
loop_
_entity.id
_entity.type
_entity.pdbx_description
1 polymer ?
#
loop_
_entity_poly.entity_id
_entity_poly.type
_entity_poly.pdbx_seq_one_letter_code
_entity_poly.pdbx_strand_id
1 'polypeptide(L)'
;MKKFVNNVDEILTESLIGFGDAHDNILEVKLSPDFITRKSKPTNPKVALISGGGSGHEPLHGGFVGHGMLDAACPGQVFSAPTPDQIESAAFHVHSGKGILFIVKNYSGDIMNFEMGAEMLDLEHQTIVVNDDVAVEDSTFTTGR
;
A
#
# COMPACT_ATOMS: atom_id res chain seq x y z
N MET A 1 -27.94 -0.28 -12.39
CA MET A 1 -26.86 -0.21 -11.39
C MET A 1 -26.63 -1.63 -10.86
N LYS A 2 -25.39 -2.15 -10.85
CA LYS A 2 -25.05 -3.53 -10.43
C LYS A 2 -24.03 -3.59 -9.27
N LYS A 3 -23.68 -2.43 -8.69
CA LYS A 3 -22.69 -2.30 -7.62
C LYS A 3 -23.39 -1.83 -6.35
N PHE A 4 -23.00 -2.38 -5.20
CA PHE A 4 -23.40 -1.87 -3.89
C PHE A 4 -22.42 -0.78 -3.49
N VAL A 5 -22.79 0.47 -3.78
CA VAL A 5 -22.02 1.67 -3.44
C VAL A 5 -22.99 2.76 -3.02
N ASN A 6 -22.61 3.60 -2.06
CA ASN A 6 -23.40 4.75 -1.68
C ASN A 6 -23.06 5.92 -2.63
N ASN A 7 -21.92 6.57 -2.40
CA ASN A 7 -21.35 7.60 -3.26
C ASN A 7 -20.09 7.08 -3.97
N VAL A 8 -19.94 7.37 -5.27
CA VAL A 8 -18.80 6.91 -6.06
C VAL A 8 -17.48 7.52 -5.62
N ASP A 9 -17.52 8.75 -5.09
CA ASP A 9 -16.35 9.46 -4.59
C ASP A 9 -15.87 8.92 -3.23
N GLU A 10 -16.72 8.16 -2.53
CA GLU A 10 -16.48 7.67 -1.17
C GLU A 10 -16.19 6.16 -1.14
N ILE A 11 -16.14 5.49 -2.29
CA ILE A 11 -15.94 4.02 -2.37
C ILE A 11 -14.71 3.57 -1.58
N LEU A 12 -13.58 4.28 -1.74
CA LEU A 12 -12.36 3.96 -1.01
C LEU A 12 -12.57 4.12 0.50
N THR A 13 -13.01 5.30 0.91
CA THR A 13 -13.16 5.67 2.32
C THR A 13 -14.12 4.72 3.05
N GLU A 14 -15.30 4.44 2.47
CA GLU A 14 -16.28 3.53 3.06
C GLU A 14 -15.75 2.09 3.15
N SER A 15 -15.03 1.63 2.13
CA SER A 15 -14.38 0.31 2.13
C SER A 15 -13.32 0.20 3.23
N LEU A 16 -12.48 1.24 3.40
CA LEU A 16 -11.43 1.29 4.42
C LEU A 16 -12.01 1.34 5.84
N ILE A 17 -13.07 2.12 6.06
CA ILE A 17 -13.78 2.16 7.35
C ILE A 17 -14.31 0.76 7.69
N GLY A 18 -15.05 0.13 6.78
CA GLY A 18 -15.60 -1.21 7.00
C GLY A 18 -14.51 -2.26 7.24
N PHE A 19 -13.39 -2.17 6.50
CA PHE A 19 -12.27 -3.08 6.67
C PHE A 19 -11.58 -2.90 8.04
N GLY A 20 -11.41 -1.66 8.48
CA GLY A 20 -10.87 -1.31 9.79
C GLY A 20 -11.76 -1.80 10.93
N ASP A 21 -13.08 -1.55 10.84
CA ASP A 21 -14.05 -1.99 11.85
C ASP A 21 -14.11 -3.52 11.95
N ALA A 22 -14.05 -4.23 10.81
CA ALA A 22 -14.10 -5.69 10.78
C ALA A 22 -12.84 -6.38 11.36
N HIS A 23 -11.70 -5.68 11.41
CA HIS A 23 -10.40 -6.21 11.83
C HIS A 23 -9.75 -5.35 12.91
N ASP A 24 -10.57 -4.67 13.72
CA ASP A 24 -10.14 -3.68 14.71
C ASP A 24 -9.16 -4.25 15.75
N ASN A 25 -9.14 -5.56 15.94
CA ASN A 25 -8.31 -6.26 16.89
C ASN A 25 -6.85 -6.42 16.41
N ILE A 26 -6.61 -6.32 15.10
CA ILE A 26 -5.28 -6.57 14.50
C ILE A 26 -4.80 -5.46 13.55
N LEU A 27 -5.69 -4.63 13.02
CA LEU A 27 -5.36 -3.55 12.09
C LEU A 27 -5.66 -2.17 12.66
N GLU A 28 -4.97 -1.17 12.11
CA GLU A 28 -5.33 0.24 12.23
C GLU A 28 -5.43 0.83 10.83
N VAL A 29 -6.52 1.57 10.57
CA VAL A 29 -6.78 2.25 9.30
C VAL A 29 -6.68 3.76 9.53
N LYS A 30 -5.89 4.44 8.71
CA LYS A 30 -5.77 5.90 8.65
C LYS A 30 -6.49 6.40 7.39
N LEU A 31 -7.09 7.59 7.49
CA LEU A 31 -7.87 8.21 6.41
C LEU A 31 -7.36 9.62 6.02
N SER A 32 -6.15 9.99 6.46
CA SER A 32 -5.53 11.29 6.17
C SER A 32 -4.04 11.31 6.56
N PRO A 33 -3.14 10.84 5.68
CA PRO A 33 -3.44 10.15 4.41
C PRO A 33 -3.94 8.71 4.63
N ASP A 34 -4.47 8.10 3.56
CA ASP A 34 -5.07 6.77 3.62
C ASP A 34 -4.01 5.67 3.75
N PHE A 35 -3.97 4.89 4.82
CA PHE A 35 -3.11 3.70 4.85
C PHE A 35 -3.54 2.73 5.94
N ILE A 36 -3.16 1.46 5.77
CA ILE A 36 -3.51 0.37 6.67
C ILE A 36 -2.22 -0.11 7.32
N THR A 37 -2.22 -0.29 8.64
CA THR A 37 -1.07 -0.83 9.39
C THR A 37 -1.51 -1.94 10.32
N ARG A 38 -0.54 -2.70 10.84
CA ARG A 38 -0.81 -3.53 12.02
C ARG A 38 -1.08 -2.62 13.21
N LYS A 39 -2.09 -2.97 14.00
CA LYS A 39 -2.43 -2.27 15.25
C LYS A 39 -1.28 -2.27 16.26
N SER A 40 -0.45 -3.32 16.25
CA SER A 40 0.74 -3.43 17.10
C SER A 40 2.03 -3.34 16.28
N LYS A 41 2.95 -2.51 16.76
CA LYS A 41 4.34 -2.47 16.29
C LYS A 41 5.07 -3.78 16.66
N PRO A 42 6.10 -4.18 15.89
CA PRO A 42 6.80 -5.42 16.18
C PRO A 42 7.56 -5.28 17.50
N THR A 43 7.55 -6.35 18.32
CA THR A 43 8.21 -6.34 19.64
C THR A 43 9.73 -6.21 19.53
N ASN A 44 10.31 -6.78 18.48
CA ASN A 44 11.72 -6.64 18.13
C ASN A 44 11.85 -5.81 16.85
N PRO A 45 12.81 -4.87 16.77
CA PRO A 45 13.15 -4.15 15.55
C PRO A 45 13.37 -5.09 14.35
N LYS A 46 12.71 -4.81 13.23
CA LYS A 46 12.88 -5.53 11.96
C LYS A 46 12.68 -4.61 10.75
N VAL A 47 13.11 -5.04 9.58
CA VAL A 47 12.79 -4.33 8.32
C VAL A 47 11.27 -4.24 8.18
N ALA A 48 10.77 -3.02 7.93
CA ALA A 48 9.36 -2.79 7.67
C ALA A 48 9.04 -3.13 6.21
N LEU A 49 8.00 -3.92 5.97
CA LEU A 49 7.54 -4.29 4.64
C LEU A 49 6.32 -3.45 4.26
N ILE A 50 6.41 -2.73 3.14
CA ILE A 50 5.35 -1.83 2.68
C ILE A 50 5.04 -2.14 1.22
N SER A 51 3.77 -2.19 0.89
CA SER A 51 3.29 -2.27 -0.49
C SER A 51 2.08 -1.38 -0.69
N GLY A 52 1.58 -1.28 -1.91
CA GLY A 52 0.47 -0.41 -2.26
C GLY A 52 0.13 -0.45 -3.74
N GLY A 53 -0.89 0.31 -4.10
CA GLY A 53 -1.41 0.41 -5.45
C GLY A 53 -2.87 0.82 -5.45
N GLY A 54 -3.45 0.87 -6.65
CA GLY A 54 -4.87 1.17 -6.79
C GLY A 54 -5.78 0.17 -6.12
N SER A 55 -6.88 0.68 -5.55
CA SER A 55 -7.94 -0.16 -4.98
C SER A 55 -8.74 -0.88 -6.07
N GLY A 56 -9.52 -1.89 -5.68
CA GLY A 56 -10.22 -2.79 -6.62
C GLY A 56 -9.50 -4.12 -6.88
N HIS A 57 -8.41 -4.37 -6.16
CA HIS A 57 -7.66 -5.64 -6.17
C HIS A 57 -7.75 -6.38 -4.83
N GLU A 58 -8.71 -6.01 -3.96
CA GLU A 58 -8.88 -6.64 -2.65
C GLU A 58 -8.97 -8.18 -2.81
N PRO A 59 -8.21 -8.97 -2.00
CA PRO A 59 -7.58 -8.58 -0.74
C PRO A 59 -6.22 -7.87 -0.86
N LEU A 60 -5.68 -7.70 -2.07
CA LEU A 60 -4.41 -7.02 -2.30
C LEU A 60 -4.58 -5.49 -2.17
N HIS A 61 -3.84 -4.77 -1.34
CA HIS A 61 -2.79 -5.20 -0.40
C HIS A 61 -3.23 -5.27 1.06
N GLY A 62 -4.32 -4.58 1.42
CA GLY A 62 -4.74 -4.40 2.82
C GLY A 62 -4.96 -5.71 3.59
N GLY A 63 -5.45 -6.76 2.92
CA GLY A 63 -5.63 -8.08 3.50
C GLY A 63 -4.34 -8.83 3.83
N PHE A 64 -3.19 -8.33 3.39
CA PHE A 64 -1.87 -8.89 3.67
C PHE A 64 -1.07 -8.11 4.73
N VAL A 65 -1.70 -7.13 5.39
CA VAL A 65 -1.11 -6.43 6.54
C VAL A 65 -1.25 -7.32 7.78
N GLY A 66 -0.13 -7.72 8.39
CA GLY A 66 -0.17 -8.69 9.49
C GLY A 66 1.18 -9.27 9.89
N HIS A 67 1.19 -10.04 10.98
CA HIS A 67 2.40 -10.72 11.45
C HIS A 67 2.88 -11.74 10.40
N GLY A 68 4.15 -11.63 10.00
CA GLY A 68 4.76 -12.48 8.97
C GLY A 68 4.57 -11.98 7.53
N MET A 69 3.84 -10.87 7.32
CA MET A 69 3.62 -10.26 6.00
C MET A 69 3.88 -8.74 6.06
N LEU A 70 3.01 -7.91 5.47
CA LEU A 70 3.21 -6.47 5.38
C LEU A 70 3.05 -5.79 6.75
N ASP A 71 3.85 -4.75 6.99
CA ASP A 71 3.70 -3.84 8.13
C ASP A 71 2.70 -2.72 7.81
N ALA A 72 2.66 -2.27 6.56
CA ALA A 72 1.66 -1.34 6.04
C ALA A 72 1.26 -1.63 4.59
N ALA A 73 0.06 -1.16 4.21
CA ALA A 73 -0.40 -1.07 2.84
C ALA A 73 -0.92 0.34 2.53
N CYS A 74 -0.57 0.87 1.35
CA CYS A 74 -1.03 2.17 0.85
C CYS A 74 -2.06 1.98 -0.29
N PRO A 75 -3.37 2.01 0.01
CA PRO A 75 -4.42 1.92 -1.00
C PRO A 75 -4.60 3.28 -1.67
N GLY A 76 -4.42 3.34 -3.00
CA GLY A 76 -4.82 4.49 -3.80
C GLY A 76 -6.29 4.41 -4.20
N GLN A 77 -6.75 5.38 -4.98
CA GLN A 77 -8.09 5.33 -5.59
C GLN A 77 -8.26 4.10 -6.50
N VAL A 78 -9.49 3.80 -6.91
CA VAL A 78 -9.76 2.62 -7.75
C VAL A 78 -8.87 2.66 -9.01
N PHE A 79 -8.03 1.63 -9.17
CA PHE A 79 -7.03 1.50 -10.25
C PHE A 79 -6.02 2.65 -10.39
N SER A 80 -5.79 3.43 -9.34
CA SER A 80 -4.84 4.55 -9.34
C SER A 80 -3.83 4.41 -8.21
N ALA A 81 -2.54 4.60 -8.49
CA ALA A 81 -1.49 4.48 -7.49
C ALA A 81 -1.72 5.40 -6.27
N PRO A 82 -1.27 5.01 -5.07
CA PRO A 82 -1.24 5.89 -3.90
C PRO A 82 -0.27 7.07 -4.15
N THR A 83 -0.45 8.16 -3.41
CA THR A 83 0.41 9.34 -3.54
C THR A 83 1.73 9.19 -2.78
N PRO A 84 2.78 9.94 -3.13
CA PRO A 84 4.08 9.83 -2.46
C PRO A 84 4.03 10.19 -0.96
N ASP A 85 3.26 11.20 -0.58
CA ASP A 85 3.06 11.63 0.82
C ASP A 85 2.33 10.58 1.67
N GLN A 86 1.43 9.81 1.05
CA GLN A 86 0.78 8.66 1.68
C GLN A 86 1.80 7.55 1.97
N ILE A 87 2.69 7.26 1.01
CA ILE A 87 3.75 6.25 1.15
C ILE A 87 4.76 6.67 2.22
N GLU A 88 5.19 7.93 2.22
CA GLU A 88 6.06 8.52 3.22
C GLU A 88 5.45 8.41 4.64
N SER A 89 4.18 8.80 4.79
CA SER A 89 3.46 8.76 6.06
C SER A 89 3.36 7.34 6.61
N ALA A 90 3.05 6.36 5.76
CA ALA A 90 3.01 4.96 6.15
C ALA A 90 4.40 4.46 6.58
N ALA A 91 5.45 4.81 5.83
CA ALA A 91 6.84 4.45 6.12
C ALA A 91 7.31 4.94 7.48
N PHE A 92 7.14 6.24 7.79
CA PHE A 92 7.46 6.77 9.10
C PHE A 92 6.63 6.13 10.22
N HIS A 93 5.35 5.85 9.95
CA HIS A 93 4.48 5.23 10.94
C HIS A 93 4.97 3.84 11.35
N VAL A 94 5.34 2.98 10.39
CA VAL A 94 5.72 1.58 10.67
C VAL A 94 7.20 1.34 10.90
N HIS A 95 8.06 2.33 10.65
CA HIS A 95 9.50 2.18 10.86
C HIS A 95 9.84 1.75 12.30
N SER A 96 10.75 0.78 12.41
CA SER A 96 11.21 0.21 13.69
C SER A 96 12.74 0.23 13.86
N GLY A 97 13.45 1.09 13.12
CA GLY A 97 14.90 1.29 13.28
C GLY A 97 15.79 0.32 12.49
N LYS A 98 15.24 -0.41 11.51
CA LYS A 98 15.98 -1.41 10.68
C LYS A 98 15.72 -1.24 9.17
N GLY A 99 15.38 -0.04 8.74
CA GLY A 99 15.03 0.29 7.37
C GLY A 99 13.66 -0.23 6.90
N ILE A 100 13.40 -0.02 5.61
CA ILE A 100 12.13 -0.30 4.91
C ILE A 100 12.43 -1.07 3.61
N LEU A 101 11.56 -2.02 3.26
CA LEU A 101 11.52 -2.63 1.94
C LEU A 101 10.17 -2.29 1.29
N PHE A 102 10.21 -1.56 0.18
CA PHE A 102 9.07 -1.34 -0.69
C PHE A 102 8.92 -2.51 -1.67
N ILE A 103 7.73 -3.08 -1.73
CA ILE A 103 7.36 -4.11 -2.70
C ILE A 103 6.40 -3.46 -3.69
N VAL A 104 6.86 -3.21 -4.91
CA VAL A 104 6.16 -2.36 -5.90
C VAL A 104 5.81 -3.20 -7.12
N LYS A 105 4.55 -3.15 -7.55
CA LYS A 105 4.12 -3.83 -8.79
C LYS A 105 4.57 -2.99 -9.99
N ASN A 106 4.99 -3.63 -11.08
CA ASN A 106 5.46 -2.89 -12.25
C ASN A 106 4.31 -2.26 -13.04
N TYR A 107 3.86 -1.09 -12.56
CA TYR A 107 2.98 -0.18 -13.28
C TYR A 107 3.61 1.20 -13.22
N SER A 108 3.58 1.96 -14.31
CA SER A 108 4.29 3.25 -14.39
C SER A 108 3.90 4.21 -13.27
N GLY A 109 2.61 4.25 -12.91
CA GLY A 109 2.13 5.07 -11.80
C GLY A 109 2.57 4.55 -10.44
N ASP A 110 2.58 3.23 -10.23
CA ASP A 110 3.04 2.64 -8.96
C ASP A 110 4.55 2.89 -8.80
N ILE A 111 5.37 2.61 -9.82
CA ILE A 111 6.82 2.85 -9.81
C ILE A 111 7.13 4.31 -9.52
N MET A 112 6.56 5.24 -10.29
CA MET A 112 6.82 6.67 -10.13
C MET A 112 6.48 7.17 -8.71
N ASN A 113 5.31 6.81 -8.18
CA ASN A 113 4.90 7.31 -6.87
C ASN A 113 5.70 6.68 -5.72
N PHE A 114 6.05 5.40 -5.81
CA PHE A 114 6.90 4.75 -4.80
C PHE A 114 8.35 5.23 -4.86
N GLU A 115 8.91 5.50 -6.04
CA GLU A 115 10.22 6.12 -6.18
C GLU A 115 10.24 7.52 -5.57
N MET A 116 9.27 8.38 -5.91
CA MET A 116 9.15 9.71 -5.32
C MET A 116 8.97 9.64 -3.79
N GLY A 117 8.12 8.74 -3.29
CA GLY A 117 7.91 8.56 -1.86
C GLY A 117 9.17 8.05 -1.14
N ALA A 118 9.97 7.20 -1.79
CA ALA A 118 11.24 6.72 -1.26
C ALA A 118 12.31 7.84 -1.21
N GLU A 119 12.38 8.69 -2.23
CA GLU A 119 13.29 9.85 -2.28
C GLU A 119 12.97 10.91 -1.20
N MET A 120 11.72 10.97 -0.72
CA MET A 120 11.30 11.85 0.37
C MET A 120 11.77 11.38 1.75
N LEU A 121 12.16 10.10 1.90
CA LEU A 121 12.53 9.52 3.19
C LEU A 121 14.00 9.77 3.54
N ASP A 122 14.24 10.05 4.82
CA ASP A 122 15.58 10.07 5.44
C ASP A 122 15.95 8.71 6.08
N LEU A 123 15.18 7.67 5.77
CA LEU A 123 15.32 6.31 6.31
C LEU A 123 16.02 5.39 5.32
N GLU A 124 16.81 4.43 5.82
CA GLU A 124 17.36 3.36 5.00
C GLU A 124 16.23 2.56 4.33
N HIS A 125 16.25 2.47 3.00
CA HIS A 125 15.20 1.80 2.25
C HIS A 125 15.78 1.06 1.03
N GLN A 126 15.04 0.07 0.56
CA GLN A 126 15.25 -0.62 -0.70
C GLN A 126 13.90 -0.88 -1.37
N THR A 127 13.94 -1.12 -2.68
CA THR A 127 12.74 -1.41 -3.49
C THR A 127 12.94 -2.71 -4.24
N ILE A 128 11.93 -3.58 -4.21
CA ILE A 128 11.81 -4.71 -5.12
C ILE A 128 10.62 -4.47 -6.04
N VAL A 129 10.87 -4.56 -7.35
CA VAL A 129 9.84 -4.48 -8.38
C VAL A 129 9.35 -5.88 -8.72
N VAL A 130 8.03 -6.06 -8.71
CA VAL A 130 7.34 -7.30 -9.08
C VAL A 130 6.82 -7.17 -10.49
N ASN A 131 7.38 -7.98 -11.39
CA ASN A 131 7.13 -8.00 -12.83
C ASN A 131 6.88 -9.43 -13.33
N ASP A 132 5.98 -10.14 -12.65
CA ASP A 132 5.75 -11.57 -12.83
C ASP A 132 4.86 -11.91 -14.02
N ASP A 133 4.05 -10.97 -14.53
CA ASP A 133 3.15 -11.22 -15.66
C ASP A 133 3.94 -11.54 -16.94
N VAL A 134 3.68 -12.72 -17.50
CA VAL A 134 4.33 -13.21 -18.72
C VAL A 134 3.46 -13.05 -19.97
N ALA A 135 2.28 -12.45 -19.86
CA ALA A 135 1.33 -12.33 -20.95
C ALA A 135 1.78 -11.32 -22.02
N VAL A 136 2.35 -10.18 -21.62
CA VAL A 136 2.77 -9.09 -22.51
C VAL A 136 4.01 -8.41 -21.94
N GLU A 137 4.92 -7.93 -22.81
CA GLU A 137 6.16 -7.25 -22.41
C GLU A 137 6.02 -5.73 -22.25
N ASP A 138 5.00 -5.10 -22.81
CA ASP A 138 4.68 -3.68 -22.58
C ASP A 138 3.16 -3.51 -22.61
N SER A 139 2.62 -2.61 -21.81
CA SER A 139 1.18 -2.32 -21.78
C SER A 139 0.89 -0.83 -21.81
N THR A 140 -0.38 -0.44 -21.90
CA THR A 140 -0.78 0.99 -21.81
C THR A 140 -0.30 1.66 -20.52
N PHE A 141 -0.05 0.89 -19.46
CA PHE A 141 0.30 1.40 -18.13
C PHE A 141 1.57 0.76 -17.54
N THR A 142 2.33 0.02 -18.35
CA THR A 142 3.54 -0.69 -17.91
C THR A 142 4.63 -0.60 -18.97
N THR A 143 5.86 -0.36 -18.52
CA THR A 143 7.08 -0.52 -19.33
C THR A 143 7.83 -1.76 -18.86
N GLY A 144 8.08 -2.70 -19.76
CA GLY A 144 8.49 -4.06 -19.37
C GLY A 144 7.31 -4.91 -18.89
N ARG A 145 7.63 -6.05 -18.25
CA ARG A 145 6.62 -6.95 -17.66
C ARG A 145 5.97 -6.36 -16.42
#